data_AF-W9L618-F1
#
_entry.id   AF-W9L618-F1
#
_cell.length_a   1.000
_cell.length_b   1.000
_cell.length_c   1.000
_cell.angle_alpha   90.00
_cell.angle_beta   90.00
_cell.angle_gamma   90.00
#
_symmetry.space_group_name_H-M   'P 1'
#
loop_
_entity.id
_entity.type
_entity.pdbx_description
1 polymer ?
#
loop_
_entity_poly.entity_id
_entity_poly.type
_entity_poly.pdbx_seq_one_letter_code
_entity_poly.pdbx_strand_id
1 'polypeptide(L)'
;MKFAITLAALASLAAATPLDASTSSCKPGTYSCTPDKTGWQVCDVNHKYVAAGVCPPGTSCVFYKKSASPYCVPPGFKFPQA
;
A
#
# COMPACT_ATOMS: atom_id res chain seq x y z
N MET A 1 -57.83 3.52 24.13
CA MET A 1 -56.45 2.99 24.22
C MET A 1 -56.06 2.35 22.90
N LYS A 2 -54.81 2.58 22.48
CA LYS A 2 -54.02 1.92 21.40
C LYS A 2 -53.83 2.74 20.12
N PHE A 3 -52.72 3.48 20.13
CA PHE A 3 -51.99 3.96 18.96
C PHE A 3 -51.26 2.77 18.34
N ALA A 4 -51.56 2.44 17.08
CA ALA A 4 -50.80 1.44 16.33
C ALA A 4 -49.74 2.16 15.49
N ILE A 5 -48.52 2.24 16.01
CA ILE A 5 -47.34 2.63 15.24
C ILE A 5 -46.61 1.35 14.86
N THR A 6 -46.63 0.98 13.59
CA THR A 6 -45.79 -0.11 13.07
C THR A 6 -44.56 0.49 12.40
N LEU A 7 -43.44 0.54 13.13
CA LEU A 7 -42.12 0.79 12.54
C LEU A 7 -41.67 -0.47 11.80
N ALA A 8 -41.64 -0.42 10.47
CA ALA A 8 -40.94 -1.40 9.66
C ALA A 8 -39.45 -1.00 9.59
N ALA A 9 -38.60 -1.61 10.43
CA ALA A 9 -37.16 -1.45 10.34
C ALA A 9 -36.61 -2.42 9.27
N LEU A 10 -36.31 -1.89 8.08
CA LEU A 10 -35.53 -2.59 7.06
C LEU A 10 -34.07 -2.61 7.50
N ALA A 11 -33.64 -3.69 8.14
CA ALA A 11 -32.24 -3.94 8.44
C ALA A 11 -31.51 -4.32 7.14
N SER A 12 -30.88 -3.34 6.49
CA SER A 12 -29.92 -3.60 5.42
C SER A 12 -28.65 -4.21 6.02
N LEU A 13 -28.53 -5.54 5.96
CA LEU A 13 -27.24 -6.19 6.19
C LEU A 13 -26.32 -5.84 5.00
N ALA A 14 -25.55 -4.76 5.15
CA ALA A 14 -24.35 -4.59 4.35
C ALA A 14 -23.37 -5.69 4.76
N ALA A 15 -23.38 -6.81 4.03
CA ALA A 15 -22.33 -7.80 4.14
C ALA A 15 -21.03 -7.12 3.71
N ALA A 16 -20.24 -6.67 4.68
CA ALA A 16 -18.86 -6.28 4.45
C ALA A 16 -18.08 -7.57 4.14
N THR A 17 -18.17 -8.04 2.90
CA THR A 17 -17.21 -9.00 2.37
C THR A 17 -15.87 -8.28 2.43
N PRO A 18 -14.87 -8.75 3.20
CA PRO A 18 -13.53 -8.23 3.03
C PRO A 18 -13.19 -8.52 1.57
N LEU A 19 -12.97 -7.46 0.78
CA LEU A 19 -12.26 -7.59 -0.47
C LEU A 19 -10.86 -8.04 -0.09
N ASP A 20 -10.69 -9.34 0.13
CA ASP A 20 -9.46 -10.04 -0.20
C ASP A 20 -9.42 -10.13 -1.73
N ALA A 21 -9.47 -8.95 -2.36
CA ALA A 21 -8.78 -8.75 -3.62
C ALA A 21 -7.38 -9.26 -3.33
N SER A 22 -6.91 -10.23 -4.10
CA SER A 22 -5.65 -10.94 -3.91
C SER A 22 -4.46 -9.97 -3.82
N THR A 23 -4.34 -9.30 -2.69
CA THR A 23 -3.37 -8.27 -2.39
C THR A 23 -2.09 -9.03 -2.22
N SER A 24 -1.13 -8.80 -3.13
CA SER A 24 0.21 -9.34 -3.05
C SER A 24 0.72 -9.27 -1.61
N SER A 25 0.68 -10.42 -0.91
CA SER A 25 1.10 -10.51 0.48
C SER A 25 2.59 -10.21 0.51
N CYS A 26 2.97 -9.06 1.06
CA CYS A 26 4.38 -8.71 1.19
C CYS A 26 4.96 -9.31 2.48
N LYS A 27 6.29 -9.41 2.55
CA LYS A 27 6.98 -9.83 3.77
C LYS A 27 7.15 -8.62 4.70
N PRO A 28 6.64 -8.65 5.95
CA PRO A 28 6.77 -7.53 6.87
C PRO A 28 8.22 -7.05 7.02
N GLY A 29 8.40 -5.73 7.09
CA GLY A 29 9.73 -5.10 7.19
C GLY A 29 10.52 -5.05 5.88
N THR A 30 9.95 -5.50 4.76
CA THR A 30 10.54 -5.29 3.43
C THR A 30 10.08 -3.97 2.83
N TYR A 31 10.89 -3.48 1.90
CA TYR A 31 10.64 -2.23 1.19
C TYR A 31 10.41 -2.52 -0.30
N SER A 32 9.69 -1.64 -0.97
CA SER A 32 9.56 -1.62 -2.42
C SER A 32 9.46 -0.19 -2.91
N CYS A 33 9.81 0.04 -4.18
CA CYS A 33 9.33 1.23 -4.88
C CYS A 33 7.82 1.15 -5.09
N THR A 34 7.15 2.29 -5.15
CA THR A 34 5.77 2.37 -5.63
C THR A 34 5.71 1.99 -7.11
N PRO A 35 4.56 1.52 -7.63
CA PRO A 35 4.44 1.11 -9.04
C PRO A 35 4.75 2.22 -10.06
N ASP A 36 4.43 3.47 -9.71
CA ASP A 36 4.72 4.66 -10.49
C ASP A 36 6.16 5.20 -10.31
N LYS A 37 6.95 4.57 -9.43
CA LYS A 37 8.33 4.93 -9.08
C LYS A 37 8.50 6.34 -8.51
N THR A 38 7.43 6.99 -8.07
CA THR A 38 7.47 8.33 -7.48
C THR A 38 7.82 8.30 -5.99
N GLY A 39 7.84 7.13 -5.37
CA GLY A 39 8.15 6.98 -3.97
C GLY A 39 8.48 5.54 -3.60
N TRP A 40 8.40 5.27 -2.31
CA TRP A 40 8.64 3.95 -1.75
C TRP A 40 7.64 3.61 -0.65
N GLN A 41 7.48 2.32 -0.44
CA GLN A 41 6.51 1.71 0.46
C GLN A 41 7.18 0.68 1.34
N VAL A 42 6.71 0.55 2.58
CA VAL A 42 7.13 -0.48 3.52
C VAL A 42 6.01 -1.50 3.67
N CYS A 43 6.36 -2.77 3.78
CA CYS A 43 5.41 -3.81 4.13
C CYS A 43 5.16 -3.79 5.64
N ASP A 44 3.93 -3.51 6.04
CA ASP A 44 3.50 -3.52 7.43
C ASP A 44 3.32 -4.96 7.97
N VAL A 45 2.98 -5.07 9.26
CA VAL A 45 2.73 -6.36 9.92
C VAL A 45 1.43 -7.05 9.47
N ASN A 46 0.57 -6.33 8.75
CA ASN A 46 -0.66 -6.88 8.15
C ASN A 46 -0.42 -7.39 6.72
N HIS A 47 0.84 -7.51 6.29
CA HIS A 47 1.23 -7.92 4.94
C HIS A 47 0.76 -6.97 3.84
N LYS A 48 0.58 -5.69 4.17
CA LYS A 48 0.17 -4.64 3.23
C LYS A 48 1.29 -3.64 3.03
N TYR A 49 1.49 -3.24 1.78
CA TYR A 49 2.36 -2.12 1.49
C TYR A 49 1.68 -0.82 1.88
N VAL A 50 2.36 -0.02 2.69
CA VAL A 50 1.95 1.32 3.08
C VAL A 50 2.99 2.33 2.59
N ALA A 51 2.51 3.49 2.14
CA ALA A 51 3.40 4.56 1.66
C ALA A 51 4.32 5.01 2.78
N ALA A 52 5.63 5.11 2.49
CA ALA A 52 6.64 5.42 3.49
C ALA A 52 7.52 6.62 3.10
N GLY A 53 7.54 6.99 1.82
CA GLY A 53 8.10 8.26 1.40
C GLY A 53 7.89 8.55 -0.08
N VAL A 54 8.09 9.82 -0.45
CA VAL A 54 8.01 10.32 -1.83
C VAL A 54 9.39 10.75 -2.27
N CYS A 55 9.73 10.46 -3.52
CA CYS A 55 10.98 10.89 -4.13
C CYS A 55 10.93 12.38 -4.52
N PRO A 56 12.03 13.13 -4.33
CA PRO A 56 12.11 14.51 -4.79
C PRO A 56 11.83 14.66 -6.29
N PRO A 57 11.34 15.83 -6.75
CA PRO A 57 11.16 16.10 -8.17
C PRO A 57 12.43 15.83 -8.99
N GLY A 58 12.27 15.27 -10.18
CA GLY A 58 13.39 14.93 -11.06
C GLY A 58 14.18 13.69 -10.64
N THR A 59 13.73 12.94 -9.64
CA THR A 59 14.31 11.64 -9.27
C THR A 59 13.29 10.51 -9.47
N SER A 60 13.75 9.27 -9.46
CA SER A 60 12.86 8.09 -9.51
C SER A 60 13.33 7.04 -8.52
N CYS A 61 12.38 6.32 -7.94
CA CYS A 61 12.69 5.20 -7.05
C CYS A 61 13.28 4.03 -7.84
N VAL A 62 14.42 3.55 -7.39
CA VAL A 62 15.07 2.32 -7.88
C VAL A 62 15.43 1.45 -6.69
N PHE A 63 15.05 0.17 -6.74
CA PHE A 63 15.37 -0.79 -5.68
C PHE A 63 16.79 -1.35 -5.85
N TYR A 64 17.63 -1.14 -4.85
CA TYR A 64 18.98 -1.71 -4.84
C TYR A 64 18.98 -3.03 -4.09
N LYS A 65 19.15 -4.12 -4.84
CA LYS A 65 19.09 -5.49 -4.29
C LYS A 65 20.15 -5.75 -3.22
N LYS A 66 21.34 -5.15 -3.32
CA LYS A 66 22.46 -5.42 -2.40
C LYS A 66 22.18 -4.93 -0.97
N SER A 67 21.49 -3.81 -0.82
CA SER A 67 21.05 -3.29 0.48
C SER A 67 19.57 -3.59 0.78
N ALA A 68 18.88 -4.32 -0.10
CA ALA A 68 17.45 -4.60 -0.02
C ALA A 68 16.59 -3.33 0.23
N SER A 69 16.99 -2.20 -0.36
CA SER A 69 16.39 -0.89 -0.06
C SER A 69 16.10 -0.07 -1.33
N PRO A 70 15.01 0.72 -1.34
CA PRO A 70 14.72 1.69 -2.38
C PRO A 70 15.55 2.96 -2.22
N TYR A 71 15.95 3.57 -3.33
CA TYR A 71 16.64 4.86 -3.36
C TYR A 71 16.00 5.77 -4.42
N CYS A 72 15.83 7.04 -4.08
CA CYS A 72 15.48 8.07 -5.06
C CYS A 72 16.76 8.52 -5.74
N VAL A 73 16.88 8.24 -7.03
CA VAL A 73 18.10 8.50 -7.80
C VAL A 73 17.80 9.41 -8.98
N PRO A 74 18.76 10.27 -9.39
CA PRO A 74 18.60 11.09 -10.58
C PRO A 74 18.62 10.22 -11.86
N PRO A 75 18.14 10.75 -13.00
CA PRO A 75 18.21 10.06 -14.28
C PRO A 75 19.64 9.66 -14.63
N GLY A 76 19.82 8.45 -15.15
CA GLY A 76 21.13 7.94 -15.53
C GLY A 76 22.00 7.41 -14.38
N PHE A 77 21.58 7.56 -13.11
CA PHE A 77 22.32 6.99 -11.99
C PHE A 77 22.50 5.46 -12.11
N LYS A 78 23.69 4.98 -11.73
CA LYS A 78 24.03 3.56 -11.69
C LYS A 78 24.57 3.22 -10.31
N PHE A 79 24.00 2.18 -9.69
CA PHE A 79 24.59 1.64 -8.47
C PHE A 79 25.97 1.04 -8.76
N PRO A 80 26.91 1.10 -7.81
CA PRO A 80 28.17 0.38 -7.91
C PRO A 80 27.92 -1.11 -8.17
N GLN A 81 28.57 -1.64 -9.20
CA GLN A 81 28.64 -3.07 -9.43
C GLN A 81 29.66 -3.65 -8.44
N ALA A 82 29.28 -4.73 -7.78
CA ALA A 82 30.14 -5.47 -6.86
C ALA A 82 30.95 -6.52 -7.64
#